data_AF-A0A2N2MFW3-F1
#
_entry.id   AF-A0A2N2MFW3-F1
#
_cell.length_a   1.000
_cell.length_b   1.000
_cell.length_c   1.000
_cell.angle_alpha   90.00
_cell.angle_beta   90.00
_cell.angle_gamma   90.00
#
_symmetry.space_group_name_H-M   'P 1'
#
loop_
_entity.id
_entity.type
_entity.pdbx_description
1 polymer ?
#
loop_
_entity_poly.entity_id
_entity_poly.type
_entity_poly.pdbx_seq_one_letter_code
_entity_poly.pdbx_strand_id
1 'polypeptide(L)'
;MADVIRVNYQALEDMARQCDAAAQRLVQSSTTAQKMANQMQNGALQGKPGETFSMALGIFASRVMKLSEKYREEAKDIRAAIQDMQRADQAAGQKF
;
A
#
# COMPACT_ATOMS: atom_id res chain seq x y z
N MET A 1 11.19 -2.65 -37.53
CA MET A 1 9.85 -2.49 -36.93
C MET A 1 9.98 -2.77 -35.45
N ALA A 2 10.30 -1.75 -34.65
CA ALA A 2 10.14 -1.84 -33.22
C ALA A 2 8.63 -1.68 -32.99
N ASP A 3 7.95 -2.79 -32.70
CA ASP A 3 6.59 -2.75 -32.18
C ASP A 3 6.59 -1.71 -31.07
N VAL A 4 5.85 -0.63 -31.30
CA VAL A 4 5.66 0.42 -30.32
C VAL A 4 4.96 -0.26 -29.16
N ILE A 5 5.71 -0.66 -28.13
CA ILE A 5 5.16 -1.02 -26.84
C ILE A 5 4.50 0.27 -26.36
N ARG A 6 3.23 0.45 -26.73
CA ARG A 6 2.40 1.56 -26.27
C ARG A 6 2.11 1.25 -24.81
N VAL A 7 3.01 1.69 -23.96
CA VAL A 7 2.82 1.68 -22.51
C VAL A 7 1.51 2.40 -22.23
N ASN A 8 0.57 1.70 -21.61
CA ASN A 8 -0.69 2.32 -21.18
C ASN A 8 -0.42 3.11 -19.90
N TYR A 9 0.10 4.33 -20.07
CA TYR A 9 0.42 5.24 -18.98
C TYR A 9 -0.78 5.47 -18.06
N GLN A 10 -1.99 5.58 -18.62
CA GLN A 10 -3.21 5.75 -17.85
C GLN A 10 -3.48 4.55 -16.92
N ALA A 11 -3.34 3.32 -17.43
CA ALA A 11 -3.54 2.12 -16.64
C ALA A 11 -2.50 1.98 -15.52
N LEU A 12 -1.24 2.37 -15.77
CA LEU A 12 -0.20 2.39 -14.73
C LEU A 12 -0.47 3.44 -13.66
N GLU A 13 -0.92 4.65 -14.04
CA GLU A 13 -1.34 5.67 -13.07
C GLU A 13 -2.55 5.21 -12.24
N ASP A 14 -3.52 4.55 -12.87
CA ASP A 14 -4.67 3.98 -12.17
C ASP A 14 -4.25 2.89 -11.19
N MET A 15 -3.30 2.04 -11.56
CA MET A 15 -2.73 1.01 -10.69
C MET A 15 -2.02 1.64 -9.48
N ALA A 16 -1.18 2.66 -9.70
CA ALA A 16 -0.51 3.38 -8.61
C ALA A 16 -1.53 4.02 -7.65
N ARG A 17 -2.60 4.62 -8.18
CA ARG A 17 -3.69 5.18 -7.37
C ARG A 17 -4.43 4.12 -6.55
N GLN A 18 -4.69 2.95 -7.14
CA GLN A 18 -5.32 1.84 -6.42
C GLN A 18 -4.43 1.31 -5.28
N CYS A 19 -3.11 1.22 -5.51
CA CYS A 19 -2.15 0.86 -4.47
C CYS A 19 -2.16 1.87 -3.31
N ASP A 20 -2.16 3.17 -3.60
CA ASP A 20 -2.26 4.21 -2.55
C ASP A 20 -3.58 4.11 -1.77
N ALA A 21 -4.70 3.90 -2.46
CA ALA A 21 -6.01 3.74 -1.82
C ALA A 21 -6.09 2.46 -0.98
N ALA A 22 -5.44 1.36 -1.39
CA ALA A 22 -5.31 0.15 -0.60
C ALA A 22 -4.46 0.39 0.66
N ALA A 23 -3.30 1.05 0.52
CA ALA A 23 -2.45 1.40 1.65
C ALA A 23 -3.18 2.25 2.69
N GLN A 24 -3.96 3.25 2.26
CA GLN A 24 -4.75 4.07 3.18
C GLN A 24 -5.80 3.27 3.95
N ARG A 25 -6.52 2.36 3.27
CA ARG A 25 -7.50 1.48 3.92
C ARG A 25 -6.84 0.53 4.94
N LEU A 26 -5.64 0.04 4.65
CA LEU A 26 -4.87 -0.80 5.57
C LEU A 26 -4.44 -0.02 6.82
N VAL A 27 -3.96 1.22 6.67
CA VAL A 27 -3.62 2.09 7.81
C VAL A 27 -4.84 2.37 8.70
N GLN A 28 -6.00 2.63 8.10
CA GLN A 28 -7.26 2.81 8.84
C GLN A 28 -7.67 1.55 9.60
N SER A 29 -7.52 0.38 8.97
CA SER A 29 -7.81 -0.92 9.59
C SER A 29 -6.89 -1.21 10.77
N SER A 30 -5.59 -0.95 10.62
CA SER A 30 -4.60 -1.09 11.70
C SER A 30 -4.91 -0.17 12.88
N THR A 31 -5.22 1.10 12.61
CA THR A 31 -5.61 2.08 13.65
C THR A 31 -6.87 1.64 14.39
N THR A 32 -7.84 1.08 13.66
CA THR A 32 -9.09 0.58 14.25
C THR A 32 -8.85 -0.64 15.12
N ALA A 33 -8.04 -1.60 14.65
CA ALA A 33 -7.64 -2.76 15.44
C ALA A 33 -6.96 -2.35 16.75
N GLN A 34 -6.08 -1.34 16.71
CA GLN A 34 -5.37 -0.88 17.90
C GLN A 34 -6.30 -0.18 18.91
N LYS A 35 -7.30 0.58 18.41
CA LYS A 35 -8.36 1.12 19.27
C LYS A 35 -9.19 0.03 19.94
N MET A 36 -9.56 -1.02 19.20
CA MET A 36 -10.31 -2.16 19.72
C MET A 36 -9.50 -2.93 20.78
N ALA A 37 -8.20 -3.13 20.55
CA ALA A 37 -7.30 -3.76 21.51
C ALA A 37 -7.29 -3.02 22.85
N ASN A 38 -7.12 -1.70 22.81
CA ASN A 38 -7.11 -0.84 24.00
C ASN A 38 -8.46 -0.82 24.73
N GLN A 39 -9.57 -0.80 24.00
CA GLN A 39 -10.92 -0.82 24.59
C GLN A 39 -11.22 -2.17 25.27
N MET A 40 -10.81 -3.28 24.66
CA MET A 40 -11.05 -4.62 25.19
C MET A 40 -10.20 -4.93 26.41
N GLN A 41 -8.94 -4.50 26.40
CA GLN A 41 -8.01 -4.66 27.53
C GLN A 41 -8.43 -3.84 28.77
N ASN A 42 -8.97 -2.64 28.56
CA ASN A 42 -9.46 -1.76 29.64
C ASN A 42 -10.96 -1.96 29.95
N GLY A 43 -11.62 -2.91 29.30
CA GLY A 43 -13.07 -3.07 29.32
C GLY A 43 -13.50 -4.50 29.62
N ALA A 44 -14.34 -5.07 28.73
CA ALA A 44 -15.11 -6.29 28.96
C ALA A 44 -14.28 -7.58 29.13
N LEU A 45 -13.02 -7.60 28.69
CA LEU A 45 -12.13 -8.76 28.80
C LEU A 45 -10.97 -8.43 29.73
N GLN A 46 -11.20 -8.50 31.04
CA GLN A 46 -10.11 -8.41 32.02
C GLN A 46 -9.43 -9.78 32.20
N GLY A 47 -8.10 -9.76 32.35
CA GLY A 47 -7.28 -10.95 32.51
C GLY A 47 -6.87 -11.62 31.19
N LYS A 48 -6.45 -12.89 31.28
CA LYS A 48 -5.80 -13.66 30.20
C LYS A 48 -6.48 -13.60 28.82
N PRO A 49 -7.82 -13.62 28.68
CA PRO A 49 -8.48 -13.48 27.39
C PRO A 49 -8.28 -12.11 26.75
N GLY A 50 -8.34 -11.03 27.53
CA GLY A 50 -8.14 -9.66 27.03
C GLY A 50 -6.70 -9.40 26.64
N GLU A 51 -5.75 -9.92 27.41
CA GLU A 51 -4.31 -9.86 27.08
C GLU A 51 -4.02 -10.60 25.77
N THR A 52 -4.56 -11.81 25.60
CA THR A 52 -4.39 -12.60 24.38
C THR A 52 -5.01 -11.89 23.16
N PHE A 53 -6.20 -11.30 23.34
CA PHE A 53 -6.89 -10.56 22.28
C PHE A 53 -6.14 -9.28 21.89
N SER A 54 -5.69 -8.49 22.88
CA SER A 54 -4.90 -7.27 22.66
C SER A 54 -3.58 -7.60 21.95
N MET A 55 -2.90 -8.67 22.36
CA MET A 55 -1.69 -9.17 21.70
C MET A 55 -1.94 -9.56 20.24
N ALA A 56 -3.00 -10.33 19.98
CA ALA A 56 -3.36 -10.76 18.62
C ALA A 56 -3.65 -9.56 17.70
N LEU A 57 -4.39 -8.56 18.20
CA LEU A 57 -4.66 -7.33 17.45
C LEU A 57 -3.40 -6.48 17.25
N GLY A 58 -2.47 -6.45 18.20
CA GLY A 58 -1.17 -5.80 18.03
C GLY A 58 -0.34 -6.44 16.90
N ILE A 59 -0.29 -7.78 16.85
CA ILE A 59 0.38 -8.52 15.78
C ILE A 59 -0.29 -8.23 14.43
N PHE A 60 -1.63 -8.27 14.39
CA PHE A 60 -2.40 -7.95 13.19
C PHE A 60 -2.10 -6.52 12.70
N ALA A 61 -2.20 -5.52 13.58
CA ALA A 61 -1.93 -4.12 13.27
C ALA A 61 -0.53 -3.91 12.69
N SER A 62 0.49 -4.56 13.25
CA SER A 62 1.86 -4.51 12.74
C SER A 62 2.00 -5.14 11.36
N ARG A 63 1.39 -6.31 11.12
CA ARG A 63 1.44 -6.98 9.81
C ARG A 63 0.70 -6.18 8.73
N VAL A 64 -0.43 -5.60 9.08
CA VAL A 64 -1.22 -4.73 8.17
C VAL A 64 -0.46 -3.45 7.83
N MET A 65 0.26 -2.86 8.79
CA MET A 65 1.14 -1.71 8.54
C MET A 65 2.24 -2.05 7.54
N LYS A 66 2.93 -3.18 7.72
CA LYS A 66 3.95 -3.66 6.75
C LYS A 66 3.36 -3.89 5.36
N LEU A 67 2.15 -4.44 5.27
CA LEU A 67 1.46 -4.61 3.99
C LEU A 67 1.15 -3.24 3.35
N SER A 68 0.72 -2.25 4.13
CA SER A 68 0.48 -0.89 3.64
C SER A 68 1.73 -0.21 3.09
N GLU A 69 2.89 -0.45 3.72
CA GLU A 69 4.19 0.04 3.25
C GLU A 69 4.53 -0.59 1.89
N LYS A 70 4.29 -1.90 1.72
CA LYS A 70 4.50 -2.56 0.42
C LYS A 70 3.62 -1.99 -0.68
N TYR A 71 2.35 -1.72 -0.42
CA TYR A 71 1.51 -1.04 -1.41
C TYR A 71 2.04 0.36 -1.80
N ARG A 72 2.62 1.11 -0.85
CA ARG A 72 3.24 2.41 -1.15
C ARG A 72 4.54 2.28 -1.95
N GLU A 73 5.35 1.26 -1.65
CA GLU A 73 6.55 0.93 -2.42
C GLU A 73 6.16 0.61 -3.88
N GLU A 74 5.20 -0.29 -4.10
CA GLU A 74 4.71 -0.62 -5.43
C GLU A 74 4.17 0.63 -6.17
N ALA A 75 3.38 1.47 -5.50
CA ALA A 75 2.89 2.72 -6.10
C ALA A 75 4.03 3.67 -6.52
N LYS A 76 5.12 3.71 -5.76
CA LYS A 76 6.31 4.50 -6.08
C LYS A 76 7.07 3.92 -7.27
N ASP A 77 7.24 2.60 -7.30
CA ASP A 77 7.98 1.91 -8.36
C ASP A 77 7.24 2.00 -9.69
N ILE A 78 5.91 1.90 -9.68
CA ILE A 78 5.07 2.12 -10.87
C ILE A 78 5.27 3.55 -11.42
N ARG A 79 5.26 4.56 -10.54
CA ARG A 79 5.47 5.96 -10.96
C ARG A 79 6.88 6.20 -11.49
N ALA A 80 7.90 5.57 -10.88
CA ALA A 80 9.26 5.63 -11.39
C ALA A 80 9.36 5.02 -12.78
N ALA A 81 8.76 3.84 -12.99
CA ALA A 81 8.72 3.19 -14.30
C ALA A 81 8.02 4.06 -15.36
N ILE A 82 6.91 4.73 -15.01
CA ILE A 82 6.25 5.70 -15.90
C ILE A 82 7.22 6.81 -16.32
N GLN A 83 7.94 7.42 -15.36
CA GLN A 83 8.88 8.50 -15.64
C GLN A 83 10.05 8.05 -16.53
N ASP A 84 10.60 6.86 -16.26
CA ASP A 84 11.71 6.31 -17.04
C ASP A 84 11.28 5.98 -18.48
N MET A 85 10.08 5.44 -18.67
CA MET A 85 9.50 5.18 -20.00
C MET A 85 9.22 6.48 -20.76
N GLN A 86 8.65 7.50 -20.10
CA GLN A 86 8.43 8.82 -20.72
C GLN A 86 9.73 9.48 -21.17
N ARG A 87 10.81 9.36 -20.37
CA ARG A 87 12.14 9.86 -20.75
C ARG A 87 12.71 9.09 -21.93
N ALA A 88 12.56 7.77 -21.96
CA ALA A 88 13.01 6.94 -23.07
C ALA A 88 12.28 7.30 -24.38
N ASP A 89 10.95 7.49 -24.31
CA ASP A 89 10.14 7.91 -25.46
C ASP A 89 10.57 9.30 -25.98
N GLN A 90 10.81 10.27 -25.09
CA GLN A 90 11.30 11.60 -25.46
C GLN A 90 12.69 11.55 -26.12
N ALA A 91 13.61 10.75 -25.58
CA ALA A 91 14.96 10.59 -26.13
C ALA A 91 14.94 9.86 -27.49
N ALA A 92 14.02 8.92 -27.69
CA ALA A 92 13.82 8.24 -28.97
C ALA A 92 13.21 9.19 -30.02
N GLY A 93 12.25 10.04 -29.62
CA GLY A 93 11.63 11.04 -30.50
C GLY A 93 12.57 12.14 -30.97
N GLN A 94 13.65 12.43 -30.26
CA GLN A 94 14.68 13.41 -30.67
C GLN A 94 15.71 12.85 -31.67
N LYS A 95 15.74 11.53 -31.90
CA LYS A 95 16.71 10.86 -32.79
C LYS A 95 16.21 10.65 -34.22
N PHE A 96 15.05 11.21 -34.56
CA PHE A 96 14.44 11.23 -35.89
C PHE A 96 14.04 12.67 -36.25
#